data_AF-A0A3A6N9U0-F1
#
_entry.id   AF-A0A3A6N9U0-F1
#
_cell.length_a   1.000
_cell.length_b   1.000
_cell.length_c   1.000
_cell.angle_alpha   90.00
_cell.angle_beta   90.00
_cell.angle_gamma   90.00
#
_symmetry.space_group_name_H-M   'P 1'
#
loop_
_entity.id
_entity.type
_entity.pdbx_description
1 polymer ?
#
loop_
_entity_poly.entity_id
_entity_poly.type
_entity_poly.pdbx_seq_one_letter_code
_entity_poly.pdbx_strand_id
1 'polypeptide(L)'
;MSQEVMTKAAELGRAISESPESQLVRERQQKMFDNTEALEMLKTFQMMQNQCRLKQEKGEEVTADEVKALEQMELKMQEHRLIREFFEAQNALQEMLKKAMQIVVRYDKET
;
A
#
# COMPACT_ATOMS: atom_id res chain seq x y z
N MET A 1 26.42 -12.90 -2.88
CA MET A 1 25.92 -11.55 -2.58
C MET A 1 26.85 -10.92 -1.55
N SER A 2 27.15 -9.63 -1.61
CA SER A 2 28.06 -9.00 -0.64
C SER A 2 27.44 -8.99 0.76
N GLN A 3 28.13 -9.58 1.74
CA GLN A 3 27.66 -9.67 3.12
C GLN A 3 27.48 -8.28 3.75
N GLU A 4 28.38 -7.34 3.43
CA GLU A 4 28.33 -5.96 3.91
C GLU A 4 27.08 -5.22 3.42
N VAL A 5 26.75 -5.37 2.14
CA VAL A 5 25.54 -4.79 1.54
C VAL A 5 24.29 -5.33 2.22
N MET A 6 24.26 -6.62 2.55
CA MET A 6 23.12 -7.22 3.28
C MET A 6 22.99 -6.70 4.71
N THR A 7 24.10 -6.52 5.42
CA THR A 7 24.09 -5.92 6.75
C THR A 7 23.52 -4.50 6.70
N LYS A 8 23.97 -3.68 5.75
CA LYS A 8 23.48 -2.29 5.59
C LYS A 8 21.99 -2.25 5.18
N ALA A 9 21.55 -3.16 4.32
CA ALA A 9 20.14 -3.30 3.99
C ALA A 9 19.29 -3.68 5.21
N ALA A 10 19.77 -4.58 6.07
CA ALA A 10 19.08 -4.96 7.30
C ALA A 10 19.02 -3.79 8.31
N GLU A 11 20.10 -3.03 8.48
CA GLU A 11 20.13 -1.82 9.31
C GLU A 11 19.11 -0.78 8.82
N LEU A 12 19.08 -0.52 7.51
CA LEU A 12 18.12 0.39 6.90
C LEU A 12 16.67 -0.12 7.06
N GLY A 13 16.43 -1.40 6.83
CA GLY A 13 15.12 -2.03 7.02
C GLY A 13 14.63 -1.89 8.47
N ARG A 14 15.51 -2.07 9.46
CA ARG A 14 15.19 -1.84 10.87
C ARG A 14 14.82 -0.37 11.12
N ALA A 15 15.65 0.57 10.67
CA ALA A 15 15.39 2.00 10.85
C ALA A 15 14.06 2.44 10.22
N ILE A 16 13.74 1.93 9.02
CA ILE A 16 12.44 2.14 8.37
C ILE A 16 11.32 1.58 9.24
N SER A 17 11.44 0.36 9.76
CA SER A 17 10.39 -0.29 10.55
C SER A 17 10.11 0.42 11.88
N GLU A 18 11.10 1.14 12.41
CA GLU A 18 11.02 1.92 13.64
C GLU A 18 10.64 3.39 13.37
N SER A 19 10.57 3.82 12.11
CA SER A 19 10.27 5.20 11.71
C SER A 19 8.85 5.65 12.11
N PRO A 20 8.63 6.96 12.33
CA PRO A 20 7.31 7.52 12.57
C PRO A 20 6.30 7.16 11.47
N GLU A 21 6.73 7.15 10.20
CA GLU A 21 5.89 6.80 9.05
C GLU A 21 5.41 5.34 9.14
N SER A 22 6.29 4.41 9.51
CA SER A 22 5.92 3.00 9.66
C SER A 22 4.99 2.78 10.86
N GLN A 23 5.25 3.46 11.98
CA GLN A 23 4.38 3.40 13.16
C GLN A 23 2.98 3.97 12.86
N LEU A 24 2.91 5.10 12.16
CA LEU A 24 1.66 5.72 11.77
C LEU A 24 0.83 4.80 10.87
N VAL A 25 1.47 4.14 9.89
CA VAL A 25 0.77 3.14 9.06
C VAL A 25 0.16 2.03 9.92
N ARG A 26 0.91 1.46 10.86
CA ARG A 26 0.40 0.41 11.76
C ARG A 26 -0.77 0.90 12.61
N GLU A 27 -0.68 2.11 13.14
CA GLU A 27 -1.75 2.70 13.95
C GLU A 27 -3.04 2.90 13.14
N ARG A 28 -2.94 3.50 11.95
CA ARG A 28 -4.10 3.72 11.07
C ARG A 28 -4.68 2.42 10.55
N GLN A 29 -3.82 1.45 10.24
CA GLN A 29 -4.23 0.10 9.86
C GLN A 29 -5.05 -0.57 10.95
N GLN A 30 -4.59 -0.51 12.20
CA GLN A 30 -5.31 -1.08 13.34
C GLN A 30 -6.67 -0.42 13.52
N LYS A 31 -6.73 0.92 13.53
CA LYS A 31 -7.98 1.69 13.65
C LYS A 31 -8.98 1.37 12.53
N MET A 32 -8.48 1.17 11.31
CA MET A 32 -9.28 0.78 10.17
C MET A 32 -9.82 -0.65 10.30
N PHE A 33 -9.01 -1.60 10.77
CA PHE A 33 -9.44 -2.99 10.96
C PHE A 33 -10.40 -3.17 12.14
N ASP A 34 -10.28 -2.36 13.19
CA ASP A 34 -11.18 -2.36 14.33
C ASP A 34 -12.55 -1.74 13.99
N ASN A 35 -12.68 -1.09 12.83
CA ASN A 35 -13.93 -0.53 12.35
C ASN A 35 -14.62 -1.49 11.37
N THR A 36 -15.81 -1.97 11.75
CA THR A 36 -16.57 -2.96 10.98
C THR A 36 -16.93 -2.47 9.58
N GLU A 37 -17.35 -1.22 9.43
CA GLU A 37 -17.72 -0.63 8.13
C GLU A 37 -16.53 -0.58 7.19
N ALA A 38 -15.38 -0.06 7.64
CA ALA A 38 -14.16 0.00 6.86
C ALA A 38 -13.68 -1.40 6.44
N LEU A 39 -13.76 -2.37 7.35
CA LEU A 39 -13.40 -3.76 7.08
C LEU A 39 -14.30 -4.39 6.01
N GLU A 40 -15.62 -4.15 6.07
CA GLU A 40 -16.56 -4.63 5.07
C GLU A 40 -16.33 -4.00 3.69
N MET A 41 -16.05 -2.69 3.65
CA MET A 41 -15.70 -1.99 2.42
C MET A 41 -14.45 -2.62 1.76
N LEU A 42 -13.39 -2.85 2.55
CA LEU A 42 -12.16 -3.48 2.07
C LEU A 42 -12.38 -4.91 1.56
N LYS A 43 -13.13 -5.72 2.30
CA LYS A 43 -13.43 -7.10 1.91
C LYS A 43 -14.21 -7.14 0.60
N THR A 44 -15.21 -6.27 0.47
CA THR A 44 -16.03 -6.14 -0.74
C THR A 44 -15.15 -5.75 -1.93
N PHE A 45 -14.32 -4.73 -1.78
CA PHE A 45 -13.41 -4.27 -2.82
C PHE A 45 -12.40 -5.36 -3.24
N GLN A 46 -11.79 -6.05 -2.28
CA GLN A 46 -10.85 -7.13 -2.56
C GLN A 46 -11.52 -8.31 -3.27
N MET A 47 -12.76 -8.64 -2.90
CA MET A 47 -13.56 -9.66 -3.59
C MET A 47 -13.79 -9.27 -5.05
N MET A 48 -14.23 -8.04 -5.32
CA MET A 48 -14.47 -7.53 -6.67
C MET A 48 -13.20 -7.51 -7.52
N GLN A 49 -12.07 -7.07 -6.96
CA GLN A 49 -10.77 -7.08 -7.64
C GLN A 49 -10.32 -8.51 -7.97
N ASN A 50 -10.45 -9.44 -7.01
CA ASN A 50 -10.10 -10.84 -7.24
C ASN A 50 -10.96 -11.48 -8.34
N GLN A 51 -12.26 -11.18 -8.39
CA GLN A 51 -13.14 -11.65 -9.46
C GLN A 51 -12.68 -11.13 -10.82
N CYS A 52 -12.38 -9.84 -10.93
CA CYS A 52 -11.87 -9.25 -12.17
C CYS A 52 -10.52 -9.86 -12.59
N ARG A 53 -9.60 -10.05 -11.64
CA ARG A 53 -8.30 -10.70 -11.90
C ARG A 53 -8.47 -12.13 -12.41
N LEU A 54 -9.34 -12.92 -11.76
CA LEU A 54 -9.61 -14.30 -12.16
C LEU A 54 -10.22 -14.39 -13.57
N LYS A 55 -11.08 -13.44 -13.95
CA LYS A 55 -11.61 -13.34 -15.32
C LYS A 55 -10.48 -13.09 -16.33
N GLN A 56 -9.65 -12.09 -16.06
CA GLN A 56 -8.51 -11.78 -16.92
C GLN A 56 -7.53 -12.96 -17.06
N GLU A 57 -7.23 -13.65 -15.96
CA GLU A 57 -6.37 -14.85 -15.95
C GLU A 57 -6.95 -16.00 -16.78
N LYS A 58 -8.29 -16.10 -16.85
CA LYS A 58 -9.00 -17.07 -17.69
C LYS A 58 -9.18 -16.63 -19.14
N GLY A 59 -8.74 -15.42 -19.50
CA GLY A 59 -8.98 -14.82 -20.82
C GLY A 59 -10.42 -14.33 -21.03
N GLU A 60 -11.19 -14.19 -19.95
CA GLU A 60 -12.54 -13.61 -19.96
C GLU A 60 -12.45 -12.08 -19.86
N GLU A 61 -13.31 -11.37 -20.61
CA GLU A 61 -13.39 -9.91 -20.52
C GLU A 61 -14.03 -9.47 -19.20
N VAL A 62 -13.43 -8.44 -18.59
CA VAL A 62 -14.05 -7.70 -17.49
C VAL A 62 -15.02 -6.69 -18.09
N THR A 63 -16.29 -6.77 -17.69
CA THR A 63 -17.34 -5.92 -18.28
C THR A 63 -17.24 -4.47 -17.79
N ALA A 64 -17.78 -3.54 -18.57
CA ALA A 64 -17.82 -2.12 -18.20
C ALA A 64 -18.58 -1.87 -16.88
N ASP A 65 -19.62 -2.66 -16.60
CA ASP A 65 -20.37 -2.57 -15.35
C ASP A 65 -19.53 -3.01 -14.14
N GLU A 66 -18.69 -4.05 -14.30
CA GLU A 66 -17.78 -4.50 -13.25
C GLU A 66 -16.68 -3.47 -12.95
N VAL A 67 -16.12 -2.85 -13.99
CA VAL A 67 -15.17 -1.74 -13.84
C VAL A 67 -15.83 -0.58 -13.11
N LYS A 68 -17.04 -0.18 -13.53
CA LYS A 68 -17.77 0.92 -12.91
C LYS A 68 -18.13 0.63 -11.45
N ALA A 69 -18.49 -0.61 -11.13
CA ALA A 69 -18.78 -1.02 -9.76
C ALA A 69 -17.52 -0.93 -8.88
N LEU A 70 -16.36 -1.34 -9.40
CA LEU A 70 -15.06 -1.19 -8.73
C LEU A 70 -14.73 0.28 -8.47
N GLU A 71 -14.87 1.15 -9.47
CA GLU A 71 -14.63 2.59 -9.35
C GLU A 71 -15.54 3.22 -8.29
N GLN A 72 -16.82 2.86 -8.25
CA GLN A 72 -17.75 3.35 -7.23
C GLN A 72 -17.38 2.89 -5.82
N MET A 73 -16.93 1.64 -5.68
CA MET A 73 -16.47 1.12 -4.40
C MET A 73 -15.19 1.84 -3.94
N GLU A 74 -14.27 2.10 -4.85
CA GLU A 74 -13.05 2.87 -4.59
C GLU A 74 -13.37 4.29 -4.12
N LEU A 75 -14.29 4.99 -4.78
CA LEU A 75 -14.73 6.32 -4.37
C LEU A 75 -15.31 6.32 -2.94
N LYS A 76 -16.20 5.36 -2.63
CA LYS A 76 -16.76 5.21 -1.27
C LYS A 76 -15.68 4.97 -0.23
N MET A 77 -14.68 4.15 -0.56
CA MET A 77 -13.54 3.89 0.32
C MET A 77 -12.69 5.15 0.54
N GLN A 78 -12.47 5.97 -0.48
CA GLN A 78 -11.74 7.24 -0.37
C GLN A 78 -12.49 8.28 0.47
N GLU A 79 -13.83 8.27 0.45
CA GLU A 79 -14.66 9.12 1.30
C GLU A 79 -14.66 8.66 2.77
N HIS A 80 -14.44 7.36 3.03
CA HIS A 80 -14.42 6.83 4.39
C HIS A 80 -13.14 7.26 5.14
N ARG A 81 -13.32 8.05 6.21
CA ARG A 81 -12.21 8.70 6.94
C ARG A 81 -11.07 7.76 7.33
N LEU A 82 -11.36 6.60 7.93
CA LEU A 82 -10.32 5.69 8.42
C LEU A 82 -9.55 5.01 7.28
N ILE A 83 -10.21 4.77 6.15
CA ILE A 83 -9.58 4.19 4.97
C ILE A 83 -8.68 5.24 4.32
N ARG A 84 -9.18 6.47 4.17
CA ARG A 84 -8.40 7.61 3.68
C ARG A 84 -7.16 7.87 4.53
N GLU A 85 -7.30 7.94 5.85
CA GLU A 85 -6.16 8.15 6.77
C GLU A 85 -5.11 7.03 6.66
N PHE A 86 -5.55 5.79 6.46
CA PHE A 86 -4.63 4.66 6.22
C PHE A 86 -3.88 4.81 4.89
N PHE A 87 -4.58 5.15 3.80
CA PHE A 87 -3.94 5.38 2.51
C PHE A 87 -2.98 6.57 2.52
N GLU A 88 -3.33 7.66 3.18
CA GLU A 88 -2.45 8.82 3.36
C GLU A 88 -1.17 8.43 4.11
N ALA A 89 -1.28 7.68 5.21
CA ALA A 89 -0.12 7.17 5.95
C ALA A 89 0.73 6.23 5.09
N GLN A 90 0.10 5.35 4.31
CA GLN A 90 0.80 4.42 3.41
C GLN A 90 1.56 5.17 2.31
N ASN A 91 0.94 6.18 1.70
CA ASN A 91 1.57 7.02 0.69
C ASN A 91 2.78 7.77 1.26
N ALA A 92 2.67 8.31 2.48
CA ALA A 92 3.79 8.97 3.15
C ALA A 92 4.98 8.01 3.37
N LEU A 93 4.71 6.79 3.84
CA LEU A 93 5.73 5.75 3.98
C LEU A 93 6.37 5.36 2.63
N GLN A 94 5.56 5.20 1.58
CA GLN A 94 6.06 4.87 0.25
C GLN A 94 6.95 5.98 -0.33
N GLU A 95 6.57 7.25 -0.16
CA GLU A 95 7.39 8.38 -0.60
C GLU A 95 8.70 8.47 0.18
N MET A 96 8.69 8.20 1.50
CA MET A 96 9.91 8.11 2.30
C MET A 96 10.82 6.97 1.82
N LEU A 97 10.26 5.77 1.60
CA LEU A 97 10.97 4.60 1.07
C LEU A 97 11.61 4.89 -0.29
N LYS A 98 10.85 5.50 -1.19
CA LYS A 98 11.33 5.88 -2.53
C LYS A 98 12.50 6.86 -2.44
N LYS A 99 12.43 7.88 -1.57
CA LYS A 99 13.53 8.81 -1.33
C LYS A 99 14.76 8.11 -0.75
N ALA A 100 14.57 7.24 0.24
CA ALA A 100 15.66 6.47 0.83
C ALA A 100 16.35 5.58 -0.22
N MET A 101 15.58 4.86 -1.03
CA MET A 101 16.11 4.02 -2.11
C MET A 101 16.81 4.85 -3.19
N GLN A 102 16.30 6.04 -3.52
CA GLN A 102 17.01 6.95 -4.43
C GLN A 102 18.38 7.35 -3.89
N ILE A 103 18.51 7.60 -2.59
CA ILE A 103 19.81 7.91 -1.95
C ILE A 103 20.75 6.70 -2.04
N VAL A 104 20.26 5.50 -1.71
CA VAL A 104 21.04 4.25 -1.77
C VAL A 104 21.52 3.96 -3.20
N VAL A 105 20.67 4.17 -4.21
CA VAL A 105 20.96 3.86 -5.61
C VAL A 105 21.80 4.95 -6.29
N ARG A 106 21.65 6.23 -5.89
CA ARG A 106 22.36 7.38 -6.49
C ARG A 106 23.68 7.72 -5.82
N TYR A 107 24.30 6.79 -5.09
CA TYR A 107 25.63 7.03 -4.52
C TYR A 107 26.71 6.98 -5.62
N ASP A 108 26.70 7.99 -6.49
CA ASP A 108 27.81 8.46 -7.33
C ASP A 108 27.31 9.63 -8.20
N LYS A 109 27.76 10.85 -7.87
CA LYS A 109 27.99 11.97 -8.82
C LYS A 109 28.78 13.15 -8.22
N GLU A 110 29.26 13.11 -6.99
CA GLU A 110 30.14 14.17 -6.45
C GLU A 110 31.24 13.58 -5.54
N THR A 111 32.28 13.02 -6.17
CA THR A 111 33.69 13.09 -5.73
C THR A 111 34.58 13.17 -6.96
#